data_AF-A0A3R7ID72-F1
#
_entry.id   AF-A0A3R7ID72-F1
#
_cell.length_a   1.000
_cell.length_b   1.000
_cell.length_c   1.000
_cell.angle_alpha   90.00
_cell.angle_beta   90.00
_cell.angle_gamma   90.00
#
_symmetry.space_group_name_H-M   'P 1'
#
loop_
_entity.id
_entity.type
_entity.pdbx_description
1 polymer ?
#
loop_
_entity_poly.entity_id
_entity_poly.type
_entity_poly.pdbx_seq_one_letter_code
_entity_poly.pdbx_strand_id
1 'polypeptide(L)'
;MAADDPGDAERPHDPAVTRVEVPVDTRAPGGTTNAYVVDGVLIDPAARTDALDAAVAADRPGDPGLEAVTVTHAHPDHVGAVADYAAATGATVVAREGHADRFAAAAGVEPDETVAPGESVADTAVRAVDTPGHAPDHLGFAAGDPDAPGRAVLCCGDLAVAEGSVAVAAPEGDLSAYLASLERVRDAGYGRLLPGHGPPIDDPQATCQRLIDHRLDRERDVTAAIDAGATDVESVVDAAYEKDLTGVRDLARATVVAHVEKLVAEGRVDEAWRARLADRGFD
;
A
#
# COMPACT_ATOMS: atom_id res chain seq x y z
N MET A 1 -15.34 -49.56 21.15
CA MET A 1 -14.48 -48.50 21.71
C MET A 1 -13.73 -47.91 20.54
N ALA A 2 -14.27 -46.82 19.99
CA ALA A 2 -13.57 -46.02 18.99
C ALA A 2 -12.40 -45.35 19.71
N ALA A 3 -11.21 -45.46 19.15
CA ALA A 3 -10.11 -44.61 19.57
C ALA A 3 -10.36 -43.25 18.94
N ASP A 4 -10.51 -42.23 19.78
CA ASP A 4 -10.43 -40.83 19.39
C ASP A 4 -9.07 -40.60 18.71
N ASP A 5 -9.12 -40.08 17.49
CA ASP A 5 -7.95 -39.60 16.75
C ASP A 5 -7.62 -38.19 17.25
N PRO A 6 -6.48 -37.97 17.95
CA PRO A 6 -6.16 -36.67 18.49
C PRO A 6 -5.38 -35.86 17.44
N GLY A 7 -6.02 -34.81 16.94
CA GLY A 7 -5.33 -33.63 16.40
C GLY A 7 -5.10 -33.63 14.90
N ASP A 8 -6.10 -33.14 14.16
CA ASP A 8 -5.84 -32.32 12.98
C ASP A 8 -5.13 -31.04 13.49
N ALA A 9 -3.82 -31.11 13.66
CA ALA A 9 -3.03 -29.89 13.60
C ALA A 9 -3.11 -29.45 12.14
N GLU A 10 -3.87 -28.38 11.87
CA GLU A 10 -3.99 -27.77 10.54
C GLU A 10 -2.60 -27.68 9.93
N ARG A 11 -2.40 -28.37 8.80
CA ARG A 11 -1.13 -28.32 8.10
C ARG A 11 -0.90 -26.88 7.66
N PRO A 12 0.33 -26.35 7.75
CA PRO A 12 0.64 -25.00 7.31
C PRO A 12 0.16 -24.81 5.86
N HIS A 13 -0.75 -23.86 5.64
CA HIS A 13 -1.25 -23.50 4.32
C HIS A 13 -0.26 -22.53 3.67
N ASP A 14 0.41 -22.97 2.60
CA ASP A 14 1.15 -22.04 1.74
C ASP A 14 0.10 -21.27 0.91
N PRO A 15 0.05 -19.93 0.97
CA PRO A 15 -1.03 -19.15 0.36
C PRO A 15 -1.03 -19.30 -1.16
N ALA A 16 -2.21 -19.46 -1.75
CA ALA A 16 -2.38 -19.57 -3.20
C ALA A 16 -2.42 -18.16 -3.81
N VAL A 17 -1.27 -17.67 -4.27
CA VAL A 17 -1.13 -16.33 -4.85
C VAL A 17 -1.05 -16.39 -6.37
N THR A 18 -1.96 -15.68 -7.04
CA THR A 18 -1.87 -15.37 -8.47
C THR A 18 -1.68 -13.88 -8.65
N ARG A 19 -0.61 -13.46 -9.34
CA ARG A 19 -0.34 -12.06 -9.69
C ARG A 19 -0.62 -11.80 -11.15
N VAL A 20 -1.31 -10.72 -11.46
CA VAL A 20 -1.53 -10.23 -12.83
C VAL A 20 -1.11 -8.76 -12.92
N GLU A 21 -0.23 -8.44 -13.86
CA GLU A 21 0.12 -7.05 -14.18
C GLU A 21 -0.99 -6.47 -15.06
N VAL A 22 -1.67 -5.43 -14.55
CA VAL A 22 -2.80 -4.78 -15.20
C VAL A 22 -2.35 -3.42 -15.76
N PRO A 23 -2.39 -3.21 -17.08
CA PRO A 23 -2.09 -1.91 -17.68
C PRO A 23 -3.08 -0.85 -17.24
N VAL A 24 -2.57 0.28 -16.74
CA VAL A 24 -3.38 1.40 -16.24
C VAL A 24 -2.63 2.71 -16.41
N ASP A 25 -3.35 3.82 -16.44
CA ASP A 25 -2.73 5.15 -16.42
C ASP A 25 -2.20 5.43 -15.02
N THR A 26 -0.90 5.20 -14.82
CA THR A 26 -0.19 5.43 -13.57
C THR A 26 1.15 6.10 -13.83
N ARG A 27 1.63 6.86 -12.85
CA ARG A 27 2.99 7.43 -12.85
C ARG A 27 4.03 6.43 -12.37
N ALA A 28 3.60 5.27 -11.86
CA ALA A 28 4.50 4.21 -11.47
C ALA A 28 5.30 3.68 -12.69
N PRO A 29 6.58 3.32 -12.51
CA PRO A 29 7.37 2.73 -13.58
C PRO A 29 6.70 1.48 -14.17
N GLY A 30 6.60 1.42 -15.49
CA GLY A 30 6.02 0.28 -16.22
C GLY A 30 4.57 0.47 -16.67
N GLY A 31 3.84 1.45 -16.13
CA GLY A 31 2.45 1.74 -16.54
C GLY A 31 1.47 0.60 -16.21
N THR A 32 1.73 -0.11 -15.12
CA THR A 32 0.93 -1.26 -14.67
C THR A 32 0.77 -1.26 -13.15
N THR A 33 -0.39 -1.71 -12.68
CA THR A 33 -0.63 -2.09 -11.28
C THR A 33 -0.75 -3.62 -11.19
N ASN A 34 -0.18 -4.22 -10.16
CA ASN A 34 -0.32 -5.63 -9.88
C ASN A 34 -1.66 -5.88 -9.16
N ALA A 35 -2.56 -6.60 -9.82
CA ALA A 35 -3.70 -7.21 -9.16
C ALA A 35 -3.30 -8.59 -8.60
N TYR A 36 -3.84 -8.96 -7.45
CA TYR A 36 -3.58 -10.25 -6.81
C TYR A 36 -4.88 -11.00 -6.53
N VAL A 37 -4.90 -12.29 -6.85
CA VAL A 37 -5.90 -13.22 -6.30
C VAL A 37 -5.21 -14.08 -5.25
N VAL A 38 -5.65 -13.96 -4.01
CA VAL A 38 -5.03 -14.59 -2.83
C VAL A 38 -6.12 -15.19 -1.96
N ASP A 39 -6.13 -16.51 -1.82
CA ASP A 39 -7.03 -17.26 -0.92
C ASP A 39 -8.49 -16.75 -0.95
N GLY A 40 -9.06 -16.60 -2.15
CA GLY A 40 -10.44 -16.14 -2.36
C GLY A 40 -10.64 -14.62 -2.42
N VAL A 41 -9.58 -13.82 -2.24
CA VAL A 41 -9.65 -12.34 -2.27
C VAL A 41 -8.98 -11.78 -3.52
N LEU A 42 -9.66 -10.88 -4.22
CA LEU A 42 -9.11 -10.09 -5.32
C LEU A 42 -8.70 -8.72 -4.78
N ILE A 43 -7.41 -8.39 -4.90
CA ILE A 43 -6.80 -7.18 -4.38
C ILE A 43 -6.34 -6.31 -5.55
N ASP A 44 -6.67 -5.02 -5.50
CA ASP A 44 -6.27 -3.98 -6.46
C ASP A 44 -6.61 -4.30 -7.94
N PRO A 45 -7.87 -4.63 -8.28
CA PRO A 45 -8.27 -4.79 -9.67
C PRO A 45 -8.33 -3.43 -10.38
N ALA A 46 -7.18 -2.93 -10.80
CA ALA A 46 -7.02 -1.61 -11.42
C ALA A 46 -7.86 -1.41 -12.70
N ALA A 47 -8.06 -2.47 -13.48
CA ALA A 47 -8.86 -2.47 -14.71
C ALA A 47 -9.24 -3.91 -15.11
N ARG A 48 -10.23 -4.05 -15.99
CA ARG A 48 -10.59 -5.34 -16.62
C ARG A 48 -9.55 -5.71 -17.68
N THR A 49 -9.06 -6.93 -17.62
CA THR A 49 -8.18 -7.51 -18.64
C THR A 49 -8.48 -9.00 -18.83
N ASP A 50 -8.24 -9.53 -20.02
CA ASP A 50 -8.42 -10.97 -20.28
C ASP A 50 -7.58 -11.85 -19.33
N ALA A 51 -6.39 -11.37 -18.96
CA ALA A 51 -5.51 -12.08 -18.04
C ALA A 51 -6.07 -12.12 -16.60
N LEU A 52 -6.59 -10.99 -16.12
CA LEU A 52 -7.19 -10.94 -14.78
C LEU A 52 -8.53 -11.68 -14.74
N ASP A 53 -9.33 -11.58 -15.80
CA ASP A 53 -10.55 -12.38 -15.97
C ASP A 53 -10.26 -13.88 -15.89
N ALA A 54 -9.19 -14.35 -16.55
CA ALA A 54 -8.77 -15.74 -16.47
C ALA A 54 -8.26 -16.13 -15.07
N ALA A 55 -7.56 -15.24 -14.37
CA ALA A 55 -7.07 -15.48 -13.01
C ALA A 55 -8.20 -15.54 -11.97
N VAL A 56 -9.26 -14.74 -12.15
CA VAL A 56 -10.46 -14.74 -11.32
C VAL A 56 -11.32 -15.98 -11.58
N ALA A 57 -11.43 -16.42 -12.84
CA ALA A 57 -12.21 -17.60 -13.21
C ALA A 57 -11.46 -18.94 -13.02
N ALA A 58 -10.20 -18.91 -12.61
CA ALA A 58 -9.39 -20.10 -12.44
C ALA A 58 -9.92 -20.97 -11.29
N ASP A 59 -10.30 -22.21 -11.61
CA ASP A 59 -10.64 -23.23 -10.63
C ASP A 59 -9.38 -23.62 -9.84
N ARG A 60 -9.39 -23.42 -8.53
CA ARG A 60 -8.29 -23.81 -7.64
C ARG A 60 -8.77 -24.93 -6.71
N PRO A 61 -8.01 -26.04 -6.59
CA PRO A 61 -8.42 -27.14 -5.70
C PRO A 61 -8.60 -26.67 -4.25
N GLY A 62 -9.83 -26.77 -3.73
CA GLY A 62 -10.15 -26.35 -2.37
C GLY A 62 -10.49 -24.86 -2.21
N ASP A 63 -10.56 -24.11 -3.31
CA ASP A 63 -10.97 -22.70 -3.34
C ASP A 63 -12.48 -22.62 -3.62
N PRO A 64 -13.29 -22.02 -2.73
CA PRO A 64 -14.73 -21.85 -2.94
C PRO A 64 -15.07 -20.86 -4.07
N GLY A 65 -14.06 -20.21 -4.66
CA GLY A 65 -14.21 -19.13 -5.62
C GLY A 65 -13.88 -17.79 -4.98
N LEU A 66 -14.07 -16.71 -5.74
CA LEU A 66 -13.82 -15.37 -5.23
C LEU A 66 -14.87 -14.96 -4.19
N GLU A 67 -14.46 -14.82 -2.93
CA GLU A 67 -15.32 -14.40 -1.82
C GLU A 67 -15.37 -12.88 -1.66
N ALA A 68 -14.24 -12.20 -1.88
CA ALA A 68 -14.14 -10.76 -1.68
C ALA A 68 -13.32 -10.06 -2.76
N VAL A 69 -13.64 -8.78 -2.97
CA VAL A 69 -12.82 -7.83 -3.70
C VAL A 69 -12.51 -6.64 -2.82
N THR A 70 -11.24 -6.23 -2.78
CA THR A 70 -10.77 -5.13 -1.94
C THR A 70 -9.63 -4.39 -2.63
N VAL A 71 -9.23 -3.26 -2.04
CA VAL A 71 -8.10 -2.47 -2.50
C VAL A 71 -7.21 -2.09 -1.33
N THR A 72 -5.92 -1.95 -1.61
CA THR A 72 -4.94 -1.47 -0.64
C THR A 72 -5.24 -0.02 -0.27
N HIS A 73 -5.65 0.81 -1.25
CA HIS A 73 -6.08 2.18 -1.03
C HIS A 73 -6.85 2.75 -2.23
N ALA A 74 -7.52 3.88 -2.03
CA ALA A 74 -8.42 4.51 -2.99
C ALA A 74 -7.73 5.41 -4.04
N HIS A 75 -6.51 5.09 -4.49
CA HIS A 75 -5.93 5.78 -5.65
C HIS A 75 -6.47 5.21 -6.97
N PRO A 76 -6.59 6.05 -8.02
CA PRO A 76 -7.29 5.67 -9.25
C PRO A 76 -6.75 4.42 -9.94
N ASP A 77 -5.46 4.16 -9.84
CA ASP A 77 -4.78 3.03 -10.46
C ASP A 77 -4.89 1.71 -9.69
N HIS A 78 -5.68 1.65 -8.60
CA HIS A 78 -5.96 0.43 -7.85
C HIS A 78 -7.45 0.01 -7.91
N VAL A 79 -8.35 0.96 -8.10
CA VAL A 79 -9.80 0.77 -7.86
C VAL A 79 -10.63 0.47 -9.12
N GLY A 80 -10.07 0.66 -10.31
CA GLY A 80 -10.85 0.91 -11.52
C GLY A 80 -11.81 -0.19 -11.99
N ALA A 81 -11.61 -1.46 -11.59
CA ALA A 81 -12.50 -2.56 -11.92
C ALA A 81 -13.15 -3.25 -10.71
N VAL A 82 -13.11 -2.63 -9.52
CA VAL A 82 -13.76 -3.17 -8.31
C VAL A 82 -15.24 -3.47 -8.57
N ALA A 83 -16.01 -2.50 -9.07
CA ALA A 83 -17.44 -2.65 -9.34
C ALA A 83 -17.72 -3.73 -10.39
N ASP A 84 -16.87 -3.81 -11.43
CA ASP A 84 -17.03 -4.77 -12.52
C ASP A 84 -16.80 -6.22 -12.06
N TYR A 85 -15.79 -6.47 -11.22
CA TYR A 85 -15.54 -7.80 -10.68
C TYR A 85 -16.56 -8.19 -9.62
N ALA A 86 -16.97 -7.27 -8.75
CA ALA A 86 -18.04 -7.51 -7.79
C ALA A 86 -19.33 -7.95 -8.51
N ALA A 87 -19.75 -7.19 -9.53
CA ALA A 87 -20.95 -7.52 -10.30
C ALA A 87 -20.84 -8.84 -11.09
N ALA A 88 -19.65 -9.18 -11.59
CA ALA A 88 -19.45 -10.40 -12.38
C ALA A 88 -19.36 -11.67 -11.52
N THR A 89 -18.87 -11.56 -10.28
CA THR A 89 -18.58 -12.71 -9.42
C THR A 89 -19.57 -12.87 -8.27
N GLY A 90 -20.19 -11.78 -7.83
CA GLY A 90 -20.97 -11.73 -6.59
C GLY A 90 -20.10 -11.63 -5.33
N ALA A 91 -18.80 -11.37 -5.47
CA ALA A 91 -17.89 -11.19 -4.34
C ALA A 91 -18.24 -9.96 -3.50
N THR A 92 -18.04 -10.06 -2.19
CA THR A 92 -18.25 -8.97 -1.23
C THR A 92 -17.24 -7.86 -1.46
N VAL A 93 -17.70 -6.62 -1.63
CA VAL A 93 -16.84 -5.44 -1.74
C VAL A 93 -16.42 -4.99 -0.34
N VAL A 94 -15.13 -5.04 -0.05
CA VAL A 94 -14.59 -4.71 1.28
C VAL A 94 -13.69 -3.47 1.21
N ALA A 95 -14.01 -2.46 2.03
CA ALA A 95 -13.19 -1.25 2.20
C ALA A 95 -12.58 -1.15 3.60
N ARG A 96 -11.59 -0.27 3.79
CA ARG A 96 -11.06 0.02 5.13
C ARG A 96 -12.11 0.68 6.02
N GLU A 97 -12.21 0.22 7.26
CA GLU A 97 -13.04 0.87 8.30
C GLU A 97 -12.71 2.36 8.44
N GLY A 98 -13.74 3.20 8.48
CA GLY A 98 -13.60 4.66 8.58
C GLY A 98 -13.29 5.38 7.26
N HIS A 99 -13.16 4.66 6.14
CA HIS A 99 -12.85 5.22 4.83
C HIS A 99 -13.82 4.82 3.71
N ALA A 100 -15.01 4.31 4.05
CA ALA A 100 -16.03 3.87 3.09
C ALA A 100 -16.40 4.95 2.07
N ASP A 101 -16.65 6.20 2.50
CA ASP A 101 -17.01 7.30 1.58
C ASP A 101 -15.90 7.59 0.56
N ARG A 102 -14.63 7.57 1.02
CA ARG A 102 -13.46 7.78 0.15
C ARG A 102 -13.33 6.66 -0.86
N PHE A 103 -13.48 5.41 -0.40
CA PHE A 103 -13.48 4.25 -1.25
C PHE A 103 -14.60 4.32 -2.30
N ALA A 104 -15.83 4.60 -1.88
CA ALA A 104 -16.99 4.64 -2.78
C ALA A 104 -16.85 5.74 -3.85
N ALA A 105 -16.31 6.90 -3.47
CA ALA A 105 -16.01 7.98 -4.40
C ALA A 105 -14.97 7.58 -5.46
N ALA A 106 -13.97 6.77 -5.10
CA ALA A 106 -12.91 6.34 -6.00
C ALA A 106 -13.30 5.12 -6.86
N ALA A 107 -13.87 4.09 -6.23
CA ALA A 107 -14.24 2.82 -6.86
C ALA A 107 -15.57 2.89 -7.63
N GLY A 108 -16.40 3.91 -7.38
CA GLY A 108 -17.71 4.07 -8.02
C GLY A 108 -18.76 3.08 -7.53
N VAL A 109 -18.52 2.41 -6.40
CA VAL A 109 -19.43 1.45 -5.76
C VAL A 109 -19.29 1.54 -4.24
N GLU A 110 -20.41 1.48 -3.53
CA GLU A 110 -20.40 1.39 -2.07
C GLU A 110 -19.82 0.04 -1.62
N PRO A 111 -18.99 0.00 -0.56
CA PRO A 111 -18.57 -1.27 -0.01
C PRO A 111 -19.75 -1.98 0.68
N ASP A 112 -19.81 -3.30 0.55
CA ASP A 112 -20.78 -4.13 1.27
C ASP A 112 -20.38 -4.25 2.74
N GLU A 113 -19.07 -4.32 3.01
CA GLU A 113 -18.48 -4.47 4.33
C GLU A 113 -17.24 -3.59 4.51
N THR A 114 -16.87 -3.34 5.76
CA THR A 114 -15.60 -2.69 6.10
C THR A 114 -14.72 -3.60 6.95
N VAL A 115 -13.40 -3.50 6.79
CA VAL A 115 -12.42 -4.27 7.56
C VAL A 115 -11.51 -3.35 8.38
N ALA A 116 -11.32 -3.67 9.66
CA ALA A 116 -10.34 -3.01 10.51
C ALA A 116 -8.99 -3.75 10.48
N PRO A 117 -7.86 -3.07 10.72
CA PRO A 117 -6.58 -3.76 10.81
C PRO A 117 -6.56 -4.87 11.87
N GLY A 118 -6.02 -6.03 11.47
CA GLY A 118 -5.96 -7.25 12.30
C GLY A 118 -7.13 -8.21 12.07
N GLU A 119 -8.18 -7.77 11.38
CA GLU A 119 -9.34 -8.61 11.03
C GLU A 119 -9.13 -9.36 9.71
N SER A 120 -9.94 -10.42 9.52
CA SER A 120 -10.05 -11.12 8.24
C SER A 120 -10.85 -10.30 7.23
N VAL A 121 -10.51 -10.42 5.95
CA VAL A 121 -11.28 -9.85 4.84
C VAL A 121 -12.44 -10.79 4.53
N ALA A 122 -13.67 -10.34 4.78
CA ALA A 122 -14.87 -11.17 4.71
C ALA A 122 -14.67 -12.50 5.50
N ASP A 123 -15.14 -13.63 4.96
CA ASP A 123 -15.02 -14.95 5.58
C ASP A 123 -13.72 -15.69 5.21
N THR A 124 -12.69 -14.97 4.73
CA THR A 124 -11.42 -15.56 4.28
C THR A 124 -10.34 -15.62 5.37
N ALA A 125 -9.23 -16.32 5.07
CA ALA A 125 -8.03 -16.33 5.91
C ALA A 125 -7.12 -15.11 5.70
N VAL A 126 -7.39 -14.27 4.70
CA VAL A 126 -6.58 -13.08 4.38
C VAL A 126 -6.84 -12.01 5.44
N ARG A 127 -5.77 -11.47 6.04
CA ARG A 127 -5.88 -10.48 7.13
C ARG A 127 -5.47 -9.09 6.69
N ALA A 128 -6.22 -8.09 7.12
CA ALA A 128 -5.86 -6.69 6.93
C ALA A 128 -4.70 -6.29 7.86
N VAL A 129 -3.72 -5.57 7.32
CA VAL A 129 -2.52 -5.08 8.02
C VAL A 129 -2.48 -3.55 7.90
N ASP A 130 -2.46 -2.88 9.05
CA ASP A 130 -2.38 -1.42 9.09
C ASP A 130 -1.05 -0.96 8.47
N THR A 131 -1.12 -0.22 7.37
CA THR A 131 0.07 0.31 6.68
C THR A 131 -0.14 1.74 6.16
N PRO A 132 -0.68 2.68 6.98
CA PRO A 132 -0.92 4.05 6.55
C PRO A 132 0.38 4.77 6.23
N GLY A 133 0.26 5.87 5.51
CA GLY A 133 1.35 6.80 5.25
C GLY A 133 1.47 7.18 3.79
N HIS A 134 1.33 6.23 2.85
CA HIS A 134 1.20 6.57 1.43
C HIS A 134 -0.15 7.26 1.16
N ALA A 135 -1.22 6.63 1.66
CA ALA A 135 -2.58 7.14 1.68
C ALA A 135 -3.17 6.94 3.09
N PRO A 136 -4.15 7.76 3.51
CA PRO A 136 -4.77 7.65 4.83
C PRO A 136 -5.52 6.33 5.01
N ASP A 137 -6.05 5.77 3.93
CA ASP A 137 -6.82 4.54 3.89
C ASP A 137 -5.96 3.29 3.59
N HIS A 138 -4.63 3.42 3.54
CA HIS A 138 -3.75 2.33 3.07
C HIS A 138 -3.72 1.11 4.00
N LEU A 139 -4.05 -0.06 3.45
CA LEU A 139 -3.92 -1.38 4.06
C LEU A 139 -2.99 -2.27 3.25
N GLY A 140 -2.35 -3.22 3.93
CA GLY A 140 -1.77 -4.40 3.32
C GLY A 140 -2.62 -5.62 3.63
N PHE A 141 -2.47 -6.69 2.85
CA PHE A 141 -3.23 -7.94 3.05
C PHE A 141 -2.29 -9.12 3.18
N ALA A 142 -2.28 -9.72 4.38
CA ALA A 142 -1.42 -10.85 4.70
C ALA A 142 -2.15 -12.17 4.46
N ALA A 143 -1.44 -13.14 3.88
CA ALA A 143 -1.93 -14.49 3.68
C ALA A 143 -0.86 -15.53 4.04
N GLY A 144 -1.28 -16.75 4.36
CA GLY A 144 -0.42 -17.81 4.89
C GLY A 144 -0.37 -17.83 6.42
N ASP A 145 0.45 -18.73 6.95
CA ASP A 145 0.55 -18.98 8.40
C ASP A 145 1.32 -17.86 9.13
N PRO A 146 0.67 -17.06 10.01
CA PRO A 146 1.33 -16.00 10.76
C PRO A 146 2.25 -16.53 11.87
N ASP A 147 2.05 -17.76 12.33
CA ASP A 147 2.84 -18.40 13.38
C ASP A 147 4.09 -19.09 12.83
N ALA A 148 4.25 -19.11 11.50
CA ALA A 148 5.42 -19.65 10.81
C ALA A 148 6.17 -18.55 10.02
N PRO A 149 7.20 -17.92 10.63
CA PRO A 149 8.01 -16.89 9.97
C PRO A 149 8.53 -17.35 8.60
N GLY A 150 8.43 -16.46 7.61
CA GLY A 150 8.84 -16.74 6.23
C GLY A 150 7.82 -17.52 5.39
N ARG A 151 6.68 -17.96 5.96
CA ARG A 151 5.59 -18.61 5.20
C ARG A 151 4.42 -17.69 4.86
N ALA A 152 4.29 -16.57 5.56
CA ALA A 152 3.32 -15.54 5.23
C ALA A 152 3.84 -14.58 4.15
N VAL A 153 2.96 -14.14 3.27
CA VAL A 153 3.20 -13.09 2.27
C VAL A 153 2.34 -11.88 2.59
N LEU A 154 2.78 -10.69 2.15
CA LEU A 154 2.01 -9.45 2.29
C LEU A 154 1.81 -8.80 0.92
N CYS A 155 0.56 -8.72 0.46
CA CYS A 155 0.14 -7.77 -0.57
C CYS A 155 0.26 -6.37 0.03
N CYS A 156 1.37 -5.69 -0.23
CA CYS A 156 1.75 -4.47 0.46
C CYS A 156 1.35 -3.19 -0.28
N GLY A 157 0.70 -3.31 -1.45
CA GLY A 157 0.30 -2.16 -2.27
C GLY A 157 1.48 -1.21 -2.47
N ASP A 158 1.21 0.07 -2.21
CA ASP A 158 2.15 1.16 -2.34
C ASP A 158 2.87 1.47 -1.02
N LEU A 159 3.03 0.49 -0.13
CA LEU A 159 3.96 0.63 1.00
C LEU A 159 5.42 0.51 0.55
N ALA A 160 5.74 -0.48 -0.28
CA ALA A 160 7.10 -0.85 -0.64
C ALA A 160 7.21 -1.24 -2.12
N VAL A 161 8.37 -0.96 -2.72
CA VAL A 161 8.72 -1.34 -4.09
C VAL A 161 10.13 -1.92 -4.12
N ALA A 162 10.37 -2.90 -4.99
CA ALA A 162 11.68 -3.56 -5.09
C ALA A 162 12.80 -2.60 -5.51
N GLU A 163 12.49 -1.70 -6.46
CA GLU A 163 13.41 -0.70 -7.00
C GLU A 163 12.81 0.70 -6.89
N GLY A 164 13.66 1.71 -6.70
CA GLY A 164 13.21 3.08 -6.50
C GLY A 164 12.55 3.29 -5.13
N SER A 165 11.50 4.11 -5.10
CA SER A 165 10.83 4.52 -3.87
C SER A 165 9.37 4.90 -4.15
N VAL A 166 8.51 4.81 -3.14
CA VAL A 166 7.07 5.14 -3.21
C VAL A 166 6.86 6.64 -3.03
N ALA A 167 5.94 7.30 -3.73
CA ALA A 167 5.60 8.68 -3.38
C ALA A 167 4.90 8.75 -2.00
N VAL A 168 5.39 9.57 -1.06
CA VAL A 168 4.67 9.89 0.19
C VAL A 168 4.43 11.38 0.15
N ALA A 169 3.29 11.76 -0.42
CA ALA A 169 3.06 13.10 -0.94
C ALA A 169 1.86 13.75 -0.24
N ALA A 170 2.06 14.94 0.32
CA ALA A 170 0.98 15.75 0.87
C ALA A 170 -0.07 16.11 -0.22
N PRO A 171 -1.36 16.25 0.14
CA PRO A 171 -1.89 16.25 1.52
C PRO A 171 -2.22 14.86 2.08
N GLU A 172 -2.18 13.81 1.26
CA GLU A 172 -2.61 12.47 1.69
C GLU A 172 -1.52 11.69 2.41
N GLY A 173 -0.26 11.94 2.04
CA GLY A 173 0.88 11.24 2.57
C GLY A 173 1.33 11.74 3.95
N ASP A 174 1.58 10.81 4.87
CA ASP A 174 2.15 11.04 6.19
C ASP A 174 3.44 10.23 6.35
N LEU A 175 4.58 10.92 6.42
CA LEU A 175 5.89 10.29 6.54
C LEU A 175 6.14 9.62 7.89
N SER A 176 5.54 10.12 8.96
CA SER A 176 5.68 9.49 10.28
C SER A 176 4.95 8.15 10.28
N ALA A 177 3.72 8.15 9.78
CA ALA A 177 2.93 6.93 9.60
C ALA A 177 3.61 5.94 8.65
N TYR A 178 4.13 6.44 7.51
CA TYR A 178 4.82 5.61 6.51
C TYR A 178 6.06 4.91 7.09
N LEU A 179 6.90 5.64 7.82
CA LEU A 179 8.08 5.07 8.47
C LEU A 179 7.70 4.02 9.52
N ALA A 180 6.70 4.30 10.35
CA ALA A 180 6.19 3.33 11.32
C ALA A 180 5.62 2.07 10.66
N SER A 181 4.93 2.22 9.52
CA SER A 181 4.42 1.10 8.73
C SER A 181 5.55 0.25 8.14
N LEU A 182 6.60 0.87 7.60
CA LEU A 182 7.78 0.16 7.11
C LEU A 182 8.52 -0.60 8.23
N GLU A 183 8.67 0.00 9.40
CA GLU A 183 9.30 -0.66 10.56
C GLU A 183 8.48 -1.87 11.01
N ARG A 184 7.15 -1.71 11.10
CA ARG A 184 6.23 -2.81 11.45
C ARG A 184 6.34 -3.97 10.46
N VAL A 185 6.32 -3.70 9.15
CA VAL A 185 6.42 -4.74 8.12
C VAL A 185 7.81 -5.37 8.07
N ARG A 186 8.88 -4.58 8.25
CA ARG A 186 10.26 -5.08 8.37
C ARG A 186 10.39 -6.13 9.48
N ASP A 187 9.76 -5.86 10.63
CA ASP A 187 9.90 -6.67 11.84
C ASP A 187 8.86 -7.80 11.95
N ALA A 188 7.88 -7.85 11.04
CA ALA A 188 6.78 -8.83 11.05
C ALA A 188 7.16 -10.23 10.53
N GLY A 189 8.33 -10.40 9.90
CA GLY A 189 8.83 -11.71 9.49
C GLY A 189 8.14 -12.33 8.26
N TYR A 190 7.54 -11.51 7.39
CA TYR A 190 7.01 -11.96 6.10
C TYR A 190 8.12 -12.58 5.23
N GLY A 191 7.80 -13.65 4.51
CA GLY A 191 8.73 -14.29 3.57
C GLY A 191 8.88 -13.54 2.25
N ARG A 192 7.86 -12.77 1.86
CA ARG A 192 7.83 -11.99 0.63
C ARG A 192 6.84 -10.83 0.74
N LEU A 193 7.16 -9.69 0.13
CA LEU A 193 6.19 -8.63 -0.14
C LEU A 193 5.76 -8.65 -1.61
N LEU A 194 4.50 -8.36 -1.83
CA LEU A 194 3.83 -8.36 -3.13
C LEU A 194 3.35 -6.92 -3.39
N PRO A 195 4.15 -6.09 -4.07
CA PRO A 195 3.89 -4.66 -4.21
C PRO A 195 2.80 -4.35 -5.24
N GLY A 196 2.19 -3.18 -5.12
CA GLY A 196 1.26 -2.62 -6.12
C GLY A 196 1.93 -2.42 -7.48
N HIS A 197 3.24 -2.16 -7.51
CA HIS A 197 3.99 -1.99 -8.75
C HIS A 197 5.33 -2.74 -8.75
N GLY A 198 5.72 -3.23 -9.93
CA GLY A 198 7.00 -3.90 -10.14
C GLY A 198 7.04 -5.37 -9.65
N PRO A 199 8.24 -5.95 -9.53
CA PRO A 199 8.40 -7.36 -9.18
C PRO A 199 8.17 -7.63 -7.68
N PRO A 200 7.91 -8.89 -7.28
CA PRO A 200 7.86 -9.29 -5.88
C PRO A 200 9.19 -9.01 -5.14
N ILE A 201 9.09 -8.82 -3.83
CA ILE A 201 10.22 -8.50 -2.95
C ILE A 201 10.56 -9.72 -2.10
N ASP A 202 11.67 -10.39 -2.43
CA ASP A 202 12.13 -11.61 -1.76
C ASP A 202 12.91 -11.38 -0.45
N ASP A 203 13.38 -10.14 -0.23
CA ASP A 203 14.01 -9.73 1.04
C ASP A 203 13.24 -8.53 1.61
N PRO A 204 12.12 -8.77 2.32
CA PRO A 204 11.31 -7.72 2.93
C PRO A 204 12.10 -6.85 3.90
N GLN A 205 12.95 -7.47 4.73
CA GLN A 205 13.70 -6.77 5.77
C GLN A 205 14.67 -5.76 5.16
N ALA A 206 15.50 -6.19 4.20
CA ALA A 206 16.46 -5.31 3.54
C ALA A 206 15.75 -4.21 2.73
N THR A 207 14.64 -4.54 2.07
CA THR A 207 13.89 -3.59 1.25
C THR A 207 13.22 -2.51 2.09
N CYS A 208 12.54 -2.87 3.18
CA CYS A 208 11.96 -1.90 4.11
C CYS A 208 13.04 -1.01 4.73
N GLN A 209 14.18 -1.60 5.14
CA GLN A 209 15.29 -0.80 5.69
C GLN A 209 15.84 0.19 4.66
N ARG A 210 16.03 -0.22 3.41
CA ARG A 210 16.46 0.66 2.32
C ARG A 210 15.50 1.84 2.12
N LEU A 211 14.19 1.59 2.18
CA LEU A 211 13.18 2.64 2.02
C LEU A 211 13.16 3.59 3.23
N ILE A 212 13.31 3.07 4.46
CA ILE A 212 13.48 3.89 5.68
C ILE A 212 14.70 4.80 5.54
N ASP A 213 15.85 4.23 5.22
CA ASP A 213 17.11 4.98 5.10
C ASP A 213 16.98 6.08 4.04
N HIS A 214 16.37 5.76 2.90
CA HIS A 214 16.11 6.74 1.84
C HIS A 214 15.27 7.94 2.31
N ARG A 215 14.26 7.72 3.16
CA ARG A 215 13.45 8.80 3.74
C ARG A 215 14.20 9.61 4.78
N LEU A 216 14.99 8.95 5.62
CA LEU A 216 15.79 9.65 6.63
C LEU A 216 16.91 10.47 5.98
N ASP A 217 17.52 9.98 4.91
CA ASP A 217 18.48 10.74 4.11
C ASP A 217 17.81 11.99 3.53
N ARG A 218 16.63 11.83 2.91
CA ARG A 218 15.86 12.96 2.39
C ARG A 218 15.50 13.98 3.46
N GLU A 219 15.11 13.53 4.64
CA GLU A 219 14.78 14.40 5.76
C GLU A 219 15.99 15.23 6.21
N ARG A 220 17.20 14.65 6.18
CA ARG A 220 18.43 15.40 6.46
C ARG A 220 18.67 16.48 5.41
N ASP A 221 18.45 16.18 4.13
CA ASP A 221 18.60 17.16 3.06
C ASP A 221 17.60 18.32 3.21
N VAL A 222 16.34 18.02 3.53
CA VAL A 222 15.29 19.02 3.81
C VAL A 222 15.68 19.88 5.01
N THR A 223 16.15 19.26 6.10
CA THR A 223 16.58 19.99 7.30
C THR A 223 17.77 20.90 6.97
N ALA A 224 18.78 20.39 6.26
CA ALA A 224 19.95 21.16 5.86
C ALA A 224 19.59 22.37 4.97
N ALA A 225 18.64 22.22 4.05
CA ALA A 225 18.16 23.32 3.22
C ALA A 225 17.51 24.44 4.07
N ILE A 226 16.69 24.06 5.05
CA ILE A 226 16.04 25.01 5.97
C ILE A 226 17.10 25.71 6.85
N ASP A 227 18.04 24.97 7.41
CA ASP A 227 19.12 25.51 8.26
C ASP A 227 20.06 26.44 7.47
N ALA A 228 20.23 26.20 6.17
CA ALA A 228 20.95 27.07 5.25
C ALA A 228 20.18 28.35 4.86
N GLY A 229 18.92 28.48 5.31
CA GLY A 229 18.12 29.70 5.16
C GLY A 229 17.03 29.64 4.09
N ALA A 230 16.65 28.46 3.59
CA ALA A 230 15.47 28.33 2.73
C ALA A 230 14.22 28.87 3.46
N THR A 231 13.40 29.66 2.76
CA THR A 231 12.20 30.32 3.34
C THR A 231 10.88 29.85 2.74
N ASP A 232 10.93 29.02 1.71
CA ASP A 232 9.79 28.49 0.97
C ASP A 232 10.08 27.05 0.52
N VAL A 233 9.07 26.31 0.05
CA VAL A 233 9.32 24.92 -0.35
C VAL A 233 10.01 24.74 -1.68
N GLU A 234 9.90 25.69 -2.60
CA GLU A 234 10.61 25.56 -3.88
C GLU A 234 12.13 25.59 -3.66
N SER A 235 12.60 26.50 -2.80
CA SER A 235 14.01 26.54 -2.40
C SER A 235 14.46 25.28 -1.64
N VAL A 236 13.59 24.68 -0.83
CA VAL A 236 13.88 23.38 -0.20
C VAL A 236 13.92 22.24 -1.23
N VAL A 237 12.99 22.21 -2.19
CA VAL A 237 12.97 21.22 -3.28
C VAL A 237 14.23 21.31 -4.11
N ASP A 238 14.61 22.52 -4.54
CA ASP A 238 15.80 22.75 -5.36
C ASP A 238 17.09 22.37 -4.63
N ALA A 239 17.15 22.58 -3.31
CA ALA A 239 18.30 22.18 -2.50
C ALA A 239 18.32 20.67 -2.18
N ALA A 240 17.16 20.06 -1.90
CA ALA A 240 17.09 18.67 -1.45
C ALA A 240 17.12 17.66 -2.61
N TYR A 241 16.85 18.07 -3.85
CA TYR A 241 16.93 17.20 -5.03
C TYR A 241 18.06 17.64 -5.96
N GLU A 242 19.18 16.92 -5.93
CA GLU A 242 20.32 17.16 -6.85
C GLU A 242 20.08 16.68 -8.30
N LYS A 243 18.92 16.06 -8.59
CA LYS A 243 18.62 15.38 -9.87
C LYS A 243 17.64 16.16 -10.72
N ASP A 244 17.64 15.88 -12.02
CA ASP A 244 16.57 16.32 -12.92
C ASP A 244 15.21 15.81 -12.42
N LEU A 245 14.30 16.75 -12.12
CA LEU A 245 12.94 16.50 -11.65
C LEU A 245 11.89 16.61 -12.75
N THR A 246 12.32 16.65 -14.02
CA THR A 246 11.40 16.72 -15.16
C THR A 246 10.38 15.58 -15.10
N GLY A 247 9.10 15.94 -15.05
CA GLY A 247 7.98 15.00 -15.00
C GLY A 247 7.55 14.53 -13.60
N VAL A 248 8.32 14.83 -12.54
CA VAL A 248 8.01 14.40 -11.15
C VAL A 248 8.18 15.51 -10.11
N ARG A 249 8.39 16.76 -10.53
CA ARG A 249 8.64 17.89 -9.62
C ARG A 249 7.48 18.17 -8.67
N ASP A 250 6.24 17.96 -9.11
CA ASP A 250 5.05 18.10 -8.27
C ASP A 250 5.02 17.07 -7.14
N LEU A 251 5.32 15.80 -7.43
CA LEU A 251 5.47 14.74 -6.41
C LEU A 251 6.64 15.02 -5.46
N ALA A 252 7.77 15.49 -6.00
CA ALA A 252 8.95 15.87 -5.21
C ALA A 252 8.62 17.00 -4.23
N ARG A 253 7.90 18.03 -4.70
CA ARG A 253 7.38 19.14 -3.90
C ARG A 253 6.43 18.66 -2.81
N ALA A 254 5.44 17.85 -3.15
CA ALA A 254 4.49 17.31 -2.20
C ALA A 254 5.15 16.41 -1.13
N THR A 255 6.19 15.65 -1.52
CA THR A 255 7.00 14.86 -0.58
C THR A 255 7.81 15.75 0.36
N VAL A 256 8.38 16.85 -0.13
CA VAL A 256 9.05 17.84 0.73
C VAL A 256 8.07 18.47 1.71
N VAL A 257 6.84 18.76 1.28
CA VAL A 257 5.79 19.25 2.18
C VAL A 257 5.54 18.25 3.32
N ALA A 258 5.33 16.97 3.00
CA ALA A 258 5.16 15.93 4.02
C ALA A 258 6.35 15.87 5.00
N HIS A 259 7.59 16.05 4.50
CA HIS A 259 8.78 16.10 5.37
C HIS A 259 8.74 17.29 6.32
N VAL A 260 8.41 18.47 5.81
CA VAL A 260 8.32 19.68 6.64
C VAL A 260 7.19 19.57 7.66
N GLU A 261 6.04 19.01 7.29
CA GLU A 261 4.92 18.77 8.21
C GLU A 261 5.34 17.86 9.37
N LYS A 262 5.97 16.72 9.06
CA LYS A 262 6.55 15.82 10.07
C LYS A 262 7.55 16.55 10.97
N LEU A 263 8.53 17.26 10.40
CA LEU A 263 9.57 17.96 11.17
C LEU A 263 9.01 19.05 12.07
N VAL A 264 7.97 19.76 11.64
CA VAL A 264 7.27 20.75 12.45
C VAL A 264 6.47 20.09 13.57
N ALA A 265 5.80 18.96 13.30
CA ALA A 265 5.10 18.19 14.34
C ALA A 265 6.07 17.65 15.41
N GLU A 266 7.28 17.29 15.03
CA GLU A 266 8.37 16.85 15.93
C GLU A 266 9.08 18.01 16.65
N GLY A 267 8.76 19.27 16.33
CA GLY A 267 9.43 20.44 16.90
C GLY A 267 10.89 20.62 16.44
N ARG A 268 11.28 20.01 15.33
CA ARG A 268 12.63 20.10 14.73
C ARG A 268 12.77 21.24 13.74
N VAL A 269 11.65 21.76 13.23
CA VAL A 269 11.57 22.94 12.37
C VAL A 269 10.59 23.94 12.99
N ASP A 270 10.88 25.23 12.84
CA ASP A 270 10.08 26.34 13.41
C ASP A 270 8.60 26.29 12.99
N GLU A 271 7.68 26.54 13.92
CA GLU A 271 6.23 26.49 13.69
C GLU A 271 5.74 27.48 12.61
N ALA A 272 6.49 28.55 12.32
CA ALA A 272 6.21 29.47 11.22
C ALA A 272 6.13 28.75 9.87
N TRP A 273 6.76 27.57 9.73
CA TRP A 273 6.61 26.73 8.55
C TRP A 273 5.18 26.23 8.33
N ARG A 274 4.33 26.09 9.36
CA ARG A 274 2.90 25.77 9.16
C ARG A 274 2.22 26.83 8.30
N ALA A 275 2.45 28.10 8.60
CA ALA A 275 1.91 29.21 7.81
C ALA A 275 2.52 29.25 6.40
N ARG A 276 3.83 28.98 6.29
CA ARG A 276 4.49 28.89 4.97
C ARG A 276 3.92 27.75 4.12
N LEU A 277 3.50 26.64 4.73
CA LEU A 277 2.86 25.50 4.06
C LEU A 277 1.41 25.79 3.65
N ALA A 278 0.68 26.62 4.41
CA ALA A 278 -0.72 26.96 4.13
C ALA A 278 -0.90 27.85 2.89
N ASP A 279 0.09 28.65 2.53
CA ASP A 279 0.04 29.63 1.41
C ASP A 279 0.13 28.97 0.01
N ARG A 280 -0.18 27.66 -0.11
CA ARG A 280 0.40 26.79 -1.15
C ARG A 280 -0.54 26.07 -2.10
N GLY A 281 -1.84 26.35 -2.03
CA GLY A 281 -2.79 25.90 -3.05
C GLY A 281 -2.83 24.38 -3.23
N PHE A 282 -2.92 23.63 -2.13
CA PHE A 282 -3.47 22.28 -2.16
C PHE A 282 -5.00 22.40 -1.98
N ASP A 283 -5.66 23.06 -2.94
CA ASP A 283 -7.13 22.98 -3.10
C ASP A 283 -7.46 21.85 -4.07
#